data_AF-A0A7X8NAN2-F1
#
_entry.id   AF-A0A7X8NAN2-F1
#
_cell.length_a   1.000
_cell.length_b   1.000
_cell.length_c   1.000
_cell.angle_alpha   90.00
_cell.angle_beta   90.00
_cell.angle_gamma   90.00
#
_symmetry.space_group_name_H-M   'P 1'
#
loop_
_entity.id
_entity.type
_entity.pdbx_description
1 polymer ?
#
loop_
_entity_poly.entity_id
_entity_poly.type
_entity_poly.pdbx_seq_one_letter_code
_entity_poly.pdbx_strand_id
1 'polypeptide(L)'
;MRYFIGGFTWEGESQFDRFISEGIWENGYEEQKYSDLFSQISVGDMFALKSTFVKGRKPNAKSYLRIKQIGIVTELLSKSSIKIEWIKNDEFDLTDIKWYANTLEEIEINEDIIRIFGLAKTNFQMKNYSKLLETNKNIILTGAPGTGKTYLAKQIAKQMIGVKTDEELKESGQFNFVQFHPSYDYTDFVEGLRPTPPDENGTIGFEIKDGIFKSFCQKASEAKFSEIVDNFDVAWESLLTAVRNNIAQGVLTTIGSWDYGLSSKDSLKYSSVNTPSQYNFTITKKNVYDAYQGKQARPSGAFQKDMEDVVDYLKANFGLVEFVNSQVSSNNGIKNFVFVIDEINRGEISKIFGELFFSIDPSYRGKKGAVKTQYSNLHNDENEVFYVPENVYIIGSMNDIDRSVESFDFAMRRRFTWIEITAEESADNMNLPQNIKEKMFRLNEQISNTDGLNPSYHIGAAYFLDSNGNARQDIDNIWNLRIEPLLKEYLRGMPDSLEKIELLKNAFNA
;
A
#
# COMPACT_ATOMS: atom_id res chain seq x y z
N MET A 1 -2.65 -20.29 -12.66
CA MET A 1 -2.33 -20.40 -11.22
C MET A 1 -3.12 -21.57 -10.65
N ARG A 2 -2.43 -22.54 -10.04
CA ARG A 2 -2.99 -23.73 -9.39
C ARG A 2 -2.85 -23.63 -7.87
N TYR A 3 -3.53 -24.51 -7.15
CA TYR A 3 -3.65 -24.48 -5.69
C TYR A 3 -3.32 -25.84 -5.11
N PHE A 4 -2.32 -25.89 -4.25
CA PHE A 4 -1.83 -27.14 -3.66
C PHE A 4 -1.88 -27.08 -2.14
N ILE A 5 -2.06 -28.23 -1.50
CA ILE A 5 -1.95 -28.34 -0.06
C ILE A 5 -0.97 -29.44 0.34
N GLY A 6 -0.17 -29.15 1.37
CA GLY A 6 0.91 -29.98 1.87
C GLY A 6 0.73 -30.32 3.34
N GLY A 7 0.95 -31.59 3.70
CA GLY A 7 1.20 -31.99 5.07
C GLY A 7 2.59 -31.53 5.52
N PHE A 8 2.80 -31.44 6.83
CA PHE A 8 4.07 -31.03 7.44
C PHE A 8 4.52 -31.99 8.54
N THR A 9 3.97 -33.20 8.56
CA THR A 9 4.31 -34.23 9.54
C THR A 9 4.63 -35.53 8.81
N TRP A 10 5.78 -36.11 9.11
CA TRP A 10 6.14 -37.47 8.70
C TRP A 10 6.78 -38.18 9.89
N GLU A 11 6.63 -39.51 9.92
CA GLU A 11 7.21 -40.38 10.97
C GLU A 11 6.90 -39.97 12.42
N GLY A 12 5.85 -39.18 12.64
CA GLY A 12 5.43 -38.68 13.95
C GLY A 12 6.05 -37.33 14.35
N GLU A 13 6.95 -36.76 13.55
CA GLU A 13 7.58 -35.48 13.82
C GLU A 13 7.01 -34.35 12.96
N SER A 14 6.82 -33.18 13.56
CA SER A 14 6.37 -31.98 12.85
C SER A 14 7.55 -31.20 12.30
N GLN A 15 7.43 -30.78 11.05
CA GLN A 15 8.47 -30.10 10.27
C GLN A 15 8.09 -28.66 9.99
N PHE A 16 6.99 -28.21 10.60
CA PHE A 16 6.41 -26.89 10.42
C PHE A 16 7.42 -25.78 10.66
N ASP A 17 8.10 -25.76 11.81
CA ASP A 17 9.03 -24.69 12.16
C ASP A 17 10.21 -24.60 11.19
N ARG A 18 10.69 -25.75 10.69
CA ARG A 18 11.71 -25.80 9.65
C ARG A 18 11.19 -25.22 8.34
N PHE A 19 10.01 -25.64 7.90
CA PHE A 19 9.40 -25.15 6.66
C PHE A 19 9.19 -23.65 6.67
N ILE A 20 8.75 -23.10 7.80
CA ILE A 20 8.56 -21.65 7.95
C ILE A 20 9.89 -20.90 7.97
N SER A 21 10.88 -21.39 8.71
CA SER A 21 12.16 -20.68 8.87
C SER A 21 13.04 -20.75 7.61
N GLU A 22 13.05 -21.88 6.91
CA GLU A 22 13.82 -22.07 5.67
C GLU A 22 13.07 -21.57 4.43
N GLY A 23 11.74 -21.44 4.49
CA GLY A 23 10.91 -21.11 3.33
C GLY A 23 10.90 -22.24 2.30
N ILE A 24 11.09 -23.48 2.74
CA ILE A 24 11.16 -24.66 1.87
C ILE A 24 10.14 -25.68 2.36
N TRP A 25 9.31 -26.17 1.45
CA TRP A 25 8.51 -27.36 1.69
C TRP A 25 9.12 -28.52 0.93
N GLU A 26 9.32 -29.64 1.62
CA GLU A 26 9.82 -30.87 1.03
C GLU A 26 8.89 -32.05 1.33
N ASN A 27 8.82 -32.97 0.39
CA ASN A 27 8.11 -34.22 0.55
C ASN A 27 8.97 -35.20 1.37
N GLY A 28 8.53 -35.50 2.60
CA GLY A 28 9.21 -36.45 3.50
C GLY A 28 9.02 -37.94 3.15
N TYR A 29 8.55 -38.27 1.95
CA TYR A 29 8.44 -39.65 1.45
C TYR A 29 9.44 -39.89 0.30
N GLU A 30 9.62 -41.14 -0.13
CA GLU A 30 10.47 -41.50 -1.28
C GLU A 30 10.22 -40.58 -2.50
N GLU A 31 11.28 -40.17 -3.19
CA GLU A 31 11.22 -39.17 -4.29
C GLU A 31 10.21 -39.49 -5.39
N GLN A 32 9.87 -40.77 -5.60
CA GLN A 32 8.84 -41.16 -6.58
C GLN A 32 7.42 -40.81 -6.14
N LYS A 33 7.14 -40.79 -4.83
CA LYS A 33 5.80 -40.53 -4.30
C LYS A 33 5.44 -39.07 -4.53
N TYR A 34 4.36 -38.83 -5.27
CA TYR A 34 3.88 -37.51 -5.73
C TYR A 34 4.75 -36.81 -6.80
N SER A 35 5.71 -37.50 -7.43
CA SER A 35 6.53 -36.91 -8.50
C SER A 35 5.71 -36.33 -9.67
N ASP A 36 4.59 -36.99 -10.03
CA ASP A 36 3.65 -36.49 -11.04
C ASP A 36 2.96 -35.18 -10.63
N LEU A 37 2.60 -35.02 -9.35
CA LEU A 37 2.02 -33.79 -8.82
C LEU A 37 3.07 -32.67 -8.77
N PHE A 38 4.30 -32.95 -8.35
CA PHE A 38 5.40 -31.99 -8.37
C PHE A 38 5.68 -31.46 -9.78
N SER A 39 5.56 -32.30 -10.81
CA SER A 39 5.74 -31.87 -12.21
C SER A 39 4.70 -30.85 -12.69
N GLN A 40 3.58 -30.72 -11.97
CA GLN A 40 2.50 -29.78 -12.28
C GLN A 40 2.63 -28.46 -11.52
N ILE A 41 3.43 -28.40 -10.46
CA ILE A 41 3.65 -27.19 -9.67
C ILE A 41 4.51 -26.22 -10.49
N SER A 42 4.06 -24.97 -10.57
CA SER A 42 4.75 -23.87 -11.24
C SER A 42 5.04 -22.73 -10.26
N VAL A 43 6.05 -21.93 -10.60
CA VAL A 43 6.29 -20.66 -9.89
C VAL A 43 5.04 -19.77 -10.00
N GLY A 44 4.60 -19.21 -8.88
CA GLY A 44 3.37 -18.44 -8.75
C GLY A 44 2.15 -19.23 -8.27
N ASP A 45 2.23 -20.56 -8.17
CA ASP A 45 1.15 -21.36 -7.60
C ASP A 45 1.03 -21.15 -6.08
N MET A 46 -0.18 -21.30 -5.55
CA MET A 46 -0.43 -21.16 -4.11
C MET A 46 -0.28 -22.50 -3.40
N PHE A 47 0.27 -22.45 -2.19
CA PHE A 47 0.52 -23.63 -1.37
C PHE A 47 0.05 -23.40 0.07
N ALA A 48 -0.68 -24.35 0.66
CA ALA A 48 -1.08 -24.28 2.07
C ALA A 48 -0.57 -25.47 2.88
N LEU A 49 -0.04 -25.20 4.08
CA LEU A 49 0.26 -26.22 5.07
C LEU A 49 -0.99 -26.61 5.82
N LYS A 50 -1.30 -27.92 5.81
CA LYS A 50 -2.53 -28.46 6.38
C LYS A 50 -2.29 -29.56 7.41
N SER A 51 -3.19 -29.64 8.39
CA SER A 51 -3.38 -30.83 9.22
C SER A 51 -4.86 -31.19 9.30
N THR A 52 -5.15 -32.47 9.56
CA THR A 52 -6.52 -32.97 9.65
C THR A 52 -6.79 -33.54 11.03
N PHE A 53 -7.94 -33.25 11.61
CA PHE A 53 -8.34 -33.78 12.92
C PHE A 53 -9.85 -33.98 13.00
N VAL A 54 -10.31 -34.74 13.99
CA VAL A 54 -11.74 -35.02 14.22
C VAL A 54 -12.16 -34.42 15.56
N LYS A 55 -13.28 -33.70 15.58
CA LYS A 55 -13.85 -33.11 16.80
C LYS A 55 -15.26 -33.65 17.05
N GLY A 56 -15.56 -33.92 18.33
CA GLY A 56 -16.86 -34.44 18.77
C GLY A 56 -16.83 -35.94 19.12
N ARG A 57 -17.97 -36.46 19.57
CA ARG A 57 -18.16 -37.88 19.90
C ARG A 57 -19.06 -38.53 18.84
N LYS A 58 -18.79 -39.78 18.50
CA LYS A 58 -19.66 -40.56 17.61
C LYS A 58 -21.09 -40.61 18.18
N PRO A 59 -22.15 -40.52 17.35
CA PRO A 59 -22.13 -40.51 15.88
C PRO A 59 -21.88 -39.14 15.22
N ASN A 60 -21.86 -38.04 16.00
CA ASN A 60 -21.80 -36.66 15.48
C ASN A 60 -20.36 -36.12 15.34
N ALA A 61 -19.36 -36.98 15.24
CA ALA A 61 -17.98 -36.56 15.07
C ALA A 61 -17.80 -35.94 13.67
N LYS A 62 -17.23 -34.74 13.60
CA LYS A 62 -16.94 -34.05 12.34
C LYS A 62 -15.45 -33.98 12.10
N SER A 63 -15.05 -34.17 10.84
CA SER A 63 -13.68 -33.95 10.37
C SER A 63 -13.45 -32.46 10.11
N TYR A 64 -12.24 -32.00 10.43
CA TYR A 64 -11.79 -30.63 10.23
C TYR A 64 -10.46 -30.63 9.48
N LEU A 65 -10.32 -29.66 8.58
CA LEU A 65 -9.06 -29.31 7.93
C LEU A 65 -8.55 -28.02 8.56
N ARG A 66 -7.35 -28.08 9.13
CA ARG A 66 -6.66 -26.92 9.68
C ARG A 66 -5.66 -26.40 8.68
N ILE A 67 -5.76 -25.11 8.36
CA ILE A 67 -4.77 -24.41 7.55
C ILE A 67 -3.85 -23.65 8.49
N LYS A 68 -2.58 -24.05 8.52
CA LYS A 68 -1.58 -23.47 9.42
C LYS A 68 -0.85 -22.28 8.81
N GLN A 69 -0.56 -22.35 7.51
CA GLN A 69 0.17 -21.32 6.79
C GLN A 69 -0.18 -21.40 5.31
N ILE A 70 -0.20 -20.26 4.64
CA ILE A 70 -0.36 -20.17 3.19
C ILE A 70 0.86 -19.45 2.61
N GLY A 71 1.29 -19.82 1.41
CA GLY A 71 2.38 -19.17 0.72
C GLY A 71 2.28 -19.32 -0.79
N ILE A 72 3.25 -18.74 -1.48
CA ILE A 72 3.36 -18.79 -2.95
C ILE A 72 4.68 -19.44 -3.32
N VAL A 73 4.63 -20.34 -4.29
CA VAL A 73 5.82 -21.01 -4.83
C VAL A 73 6.66 -20.00 -5.58
N THR A 74 7.91 -19.83 -5.14
CA THR A 74 8.87 -18.88 -5.73
C THR A 74 9.94 -19.58 -6.56
N GLU A 75 10.23 -20.84 -6.28
CA GLU A 75 11.29 -21.60 -6.94
C GLU A 75 11.01 -23.10 -6.84
N LEU A 76 11.28 -23.84 -7.92
CA LEU A 76 11.25 -25.31 -7.93
C LEU A 76 12.68 -25.80 -7.66
N LEU A 77 12.94 -26.33 -6.47
CA LEU A 77 14.30 -26.72 -6.06
C LEU A 77 14.65 -28.13 -6.58
N SER A 78 13.69 -29.04 -6.55
CA SER A 78 13.86 -30.42 -7.02
C SER A 78 12.50 -31.06 -7.38
N LYS A 79 12.50 -32.36 -7.70
CA LYS A 79 11.28 -33.16 -7.92
C LYS A 79 10.51 -33.47 -6.62
N SER A 80 11.04 -33.07 -5.46
CA SER A 80 10.45 -33.33 -4.14
C SER A 80 10.53 -32.13 -3.20
N SER A 81 11.05 -30.98 -3.64
CA SER A 81 11.16 -29.77 -2.83
C SER A 81 10.89 -28.48 -3.61
N ILE A 82 10.19 -27.56 -2.96
CA ILE A 82 9.81 -26.25 -3.49
C ILE A 82 10.11 -25.16 -2.48
N LYS A 83 10.46 -23.98 -2.99
CA LYS A 83 10.65 -22.78 -2.18
C LYS A 83 9.37 -21.96 -2.16
N ILE A 84 8.99 -21.50 -0.98
CA ILE A 84 7.71 -20.86 -0.72
C ILE A 84 7.96 -19.55 0.03
N GLU A 85 7.41 -18.45 -0.49
CA GLU A 85 7.24 -17.22 0.27
C GLU A 85 5.97 -17.33 1.10
N TRP A 86 6.12 -17.53 2.42
CA TRP A 86 4.99 -17.65 3.33
C TRP A 86 4.31 -16.29 3.57
N ILE A 87 2.99 -16.28 3.40
CA ILE A 87 2.11 -15.14 3.65
C ILE A 87 1.63 -15.25 5.10
N LYS A 88 1.94 -14.25 5.93
CA LYS A 88 1.47 -14.20 7.31
C LYS A 88 -0.06 -14.28 7.36
N ASN A 89 -0.60 -15.35 7.94
CA ASN A 89 -2.01 -15.51 8.23
C ASN A 89 -2.21 -16.10 9.64
N ASP A 90 -3.43 -15.97 10.16
CA ASP A 90 -3.84 -16.71 11.36
C ASP A 90 -4.19 -18.16 10.97
N GLU A 91 -3.96 -19.10 11.89
CA GLU A 91 -4.40 -20.49 11.73
C GLU A 91 -5.93 -20.56 11.81
N PHE A 92 -6.56 -21.30 10.89
CA PHE A 92 -8.02 -21.46 10.87
C PHE A 92 -8.46 -22.89 10.52
N ASP A 93 -9.64 -23.26 11.02
CA ASP A 93 -10.25 -24.56 10.85
C ASP A 93 -11.44 -24.48 9.88
N LEU A 94 -11.48 -25.40 8.92
CA LEU A 94 -12.58 -25.59 7.98
C LEU A 94 -13.29 -26.91 8.25
N THR A 95 -14.60 -26.90 8.09
CA THR A 95 -15.47 -28.09 8.10
C THR A 95 -16.40 -28.06 6.90
N ASP A 96 -17.06 -29.18 6.61
CA ASP A 96 -17.91 -29.35 5.43
C ASP A 96 -17.13 -29.02 4.13
N ILE A 97 -15.96 -29.67 3.98
CA ILE A 97 -14.98 -29.49 2.90
C ILE A 97 -14.59 -30.86 2.34
N LYS A 98 -14.05 -30.93 1.09
CA LYS A 98 -13.52 -32.20 0.54
C LYS A 98 -12.46 -32.78 1.48
N TRP A 99 -12.43 -34.11 1.59
CA TRP A 99 -11.44 -34.78 2.41
C TRP A 99 -10.10 -34.85 1.67
N TYR A 100 -9.10 -34.10 2.15
CA TYR A 100 -7.74 -34.11 1.62
C TYR A 100 -6.84 -35.01 2.47
N ALA A 101 -6.74 -36.29 2.11
CA ALA A 101 -6.08 -37.32 2.93
C ALA A 101 -4.56 -37.37 2.72
N ASN A 102 -4.10 -37.08 1.51
CA ASN A 102 -2.73 -37.26 1.10
C ASN A 102 -1.84 -36.13 1.61
N THR A 103 -0.54 -36.39 1.58
CA THR A 103 0.48 -35.42 2.01
C THR A 103 0.58 -34.26 1.04
N LEU A 104 0.41 -34.51 -0.26
CA LEU A 104 0.35 -33.47 -1.29
C LEU A 104 -0.88 -33.71 -2.15
N GLU A 105 -1.71 -32.69 -2.30
CA GLU A 105 -2.88 -32.70 -3.19
C GLU A 105 -3.03 -31.38 -3.91
N GLU A 106 -3.41 -31.42 -5.18
CA GLU A 106 -3.96 -30.27 -5.90
C GLU A 106 -5.45 -30.12 -5.53
N ILE A 107 -5.88 -28.89 -5.29
CA ILE A 107 -7.29 -28.57 -5.13
C ILE A 107 -7.86 -28.27 -6.51
N GLU A 108 -8.70 -29.17 -6.99
CA GLU A 108 -9.51 -28.96 -8.19
C GLU A 108 -10.58 -27.88 -7.91
N ILE A 109 -10.74 -26.96 -8.87
CA ILE A 109 -11.52 -25.73 -8.77
C ILE A 109 -12.92 -25.96 -8.16
N ASN A 110 -13.09 -25.52 -6.91
CA ASN A 110 -14.34 -25.59 -6.14
C ASN A 110 -14.41 -24.46 -5.08
N GLU A 111 -15.48 -24.42 -4.27
CA GLU A 111 -15.64 -23.45 -3.17
C GLU A 111 -14.50 -23.51 -2.13
N ASP A 112 -13.79 -24.65 -2.03
CA ASP A 112 -12.72 -24.84 -1.05
C ASP A 112 -11.52 -23.95 -1.34
N ILE A 113 -11.21 -23.66 -2.61
CA ILE A 113 -10.14 -22.71 -2.98
C ILE A 113 -10.41 -21.34 -2.38
N ILE A 114 -11.65 -20.86 -2.49
CA ILE A 114 -12.03 -19.55 -1.96
C ILE A 114 -11.90 -19.56 -0.43
N ARG A 115 -12.37 -20.63 0.22
CA ARG A 115 -12.34 -20.77 1.69
C ARG A 115 -10.93 -20.92 2.26
N ILE A 116 -10.01 -21.56 1.53
CA ILE A 116 -8.62 -21.77 1.95
C ILE A 116 -7.73 -20.59 1.55
N PHE A 117 -7.76 -20.21 0.27
CA PHE A 117 -6.76 -19.32 -0.33
C PHE A 117 -7.25 -17.92 -0.63
N GLY A 118 -8.57 -17.68 -0.70
CA GLY A 118 -9.15 -16.44 -1.21
C GLY A 118 -8.58 -15.19 -0.53
N LEU A 119 -8.67 -15.14 0.82
CA LEU A 119 -8.15 -14.01 1.60
C LEU A 119 -6.63 -13.85 1.47
N ALA A 120 -5.88 -14.96 1.47
CA ALA A 120 -4.43 -14.92 1.37
C ALA A 120 -3.96 -14.43 -0.02
N LYS A 121 -4.63 -14.87 -1.10
CA LYS A 121 -4.37 -14.42 -2.46
C LYS A 121 -4.59 -12.91 -2.59
N THR A 122 -5.74 -12.43 -2.14
CA THR A 122 -6.07 -11.00 -2.15
C THR A 122 -5.07 -10.21 -1.33
N ASN A 123 -4.75 -10.63 -0.10
CA ASN A 123 -3.77 -9.93 0.74
C ASN A 123 -2.38 -9.86 0.11
N PHE A 124 -1.94 -10.94 -0.55
CA PHE A 124 -0.65 -10.96 -1.23
C PHE A 124 -0.61 -10.02 -2.45
N GLN A 125 -1.62 -10.09 -3.32
CA GLN A 125 -1.74 -9.17 -4.46
C GLN A 125 -1.75 -7.72 -3.99
N MET A 126 -2.54 -7.41 -2.96
CA MET A 126 -2.61 -6.09 -2.35
C MET A 126 -1.24 -5.64 -1.81
N LYS A 127 -0.53 -6.52 -1.09
CA LYS A 127 0.84 -6.26 -0.61
C LYS A 127 1.82 -5.97 -1.76
N ASN A 128 1.71 -6.68 -2.88
CA ASN A 128 2.53 -6.41 -4.06
C ASN A 128 2.25 -5.03 -4.65
N TYR A 129 0.98 -4.65 -4.79
CA TYR A 129 0.61 -3.32 -5.26
C TYR A 129 1.11 -2.21 -4.33
N SER A 130 0.97 -2.40 -3.02
CA SER A 130 1.51 -1.47 -2.02
C SER A 130 3.02 -1.34 -2.12
N LYS A 131 3.75 -2.47 -2.25
CA LYS A 131 5.21 -2.47 -2.42
C LYS A 131 5.65 -1.79 -3.73
N LEU A 132 4.92 -2.02 -4.83
CA LEU A 132 5.16 -1.34 -6.11
C LEU A 132 4.98 0.17 -5.96
N LEU A 133 3.92 0.61 -5.28
CA LEU A 133 3.70 2.03 -5.00
C LEU A 133 4.76 2.61 -4.07
N GLU A 134 5.17 1.89 -3.02
CA GLU A 134 6.24 2.31 -2.11
C GLU A 134 7.56 2.54 -2.84
N THR A 135 7.92 1.61 -3.72
CA THR A 135 9.17 1.62 -4.48
C THR A 135 9.17 2.71 -5.56
N ASN A 136 8.06 2.85 -6.28
CA ASN A 136 8.00 3.71 -7.46
C ASN A 136 7.39 5.09 -7.20
N LYS A 137 6.76 5.31 -6.04
CA LYS A 137 6.03 6.52 -5.61
C LYS A 137 4.82 6.91 -6.47
N ASN A 138 4.83 6.63 -7.76
CA ASN A 138 3.72 6.89 -8.67
C ASN A 138 3.43 5.65 -9.51
N ILE A 139 2.15 5.25 -9.56
CA ILE A 139 1.68 4.18 -10.44
C ILE A 139 0.49 4.65 -11.27
N ILE A 140 0.30 4.04 -12.44
CA ILE A 140 -0.92 4.16 -13.24
C ILE A 140 -1.52 2.78 -13.39
N LEU A 141 -2.77 2.65 -12.96
CA LEU A 141 -3.63 1.49 -13.22
C LEU A 141 -4.34 1.74 -14.57
N THR A 142 -4.02 0.93 -15.57
CA THR A 142 -4.58 1.00 -16.92
C THR A 142 -5.35 -0.29 -17.24
N GLY A 143 -6.12 -0.30 -18.33
CA GLY A 143 -6.87 -1.48 -18.75
C GLY A 143 -8.27 -1.14 -19.22
N ALA A 144 -8.98 -2.18 -19.65
CA ALA A 144 -10.32 -2.06 -20.20
C ALA A 144 -11.35 -1.53 -19.18
N PRO A 145 -12.50 -1.01 -19.63
CA PRO A 145 -13.54 -0.52 -18.73
C PRO A 145 -14.11 -1.61 -17.82
N GLY A 146 -14.41 -1.25 -16.57
CA GLY A 146 -15.02 -2.18 -15.61
C GLY A 146 -14.04 -3.17 -14.96
N THR A 147 -12.73 -3.03 -15.15
CA THR A 147 -11.71 -3.87 -14.48
C THR A 147 -11.45 -3.49 -13.02
N GLY A 148 -12.14 -2.48 -12.48
CA GLY A 148 -12.09 -2.13 -11.06
C GLY A 148 -10.93 -1.26 -10.62
N LYS A 149 -10.24 -0.58 -11.55
CA LYS A 149 -9.06 0.27 -11.28
C LYS A 149 -9.29 1.29 -10.16
N THR A 150 -10.40 2.04 -10.20
CA THR A 150 -10.75 3.03 -9.17
C THR A 150 -10.97 2.38 -7.79
N TYR A 151 -11.59 1.19 -7.76
CA TYR A 151 -11.77 0.41 -6.53
C TYR A 151 -10.43 -0.08 -5.99
N LEU A 152 -9.58 -0.63 -6.87
CA LEU A 152 -8.24 -1.12 -6.54
C LEU A 152 -7.35 0.01 -6.01
N ALA A 153 -7.37 1.19 -6.64
CA ALA A 153 -6.64 2.37 -6.18
C ALA A 153 -6.98 2.73 -4.71
N LYS A 154 -8.26 2.68 -4.35
CA LYS A 154 -8.71 2.88 -2.96
C LYS A 154 -8.24 1.76 -2.05
N GLN A 155 -8.29 0.49 -2.47
CA GLN A 155 -7.79 -0.61 -1.64
C GLN A 155 -6.28 -0.47 -1.37
N ILE A 156 -5.50 -0.06 -2.38
CA ILE A 156 -4.06 0.18 -2.22
C ILE A 156 -3.85 1.32 -1.24
N ALA A 157 -4.60 2.42 -1.37
CA ALA A 157 -4.53 3.54 -0.44
C ALA A 157 -4.85 3.13 1.00
N LYS A 158 -5.90 2.33 1.21
CA LYS A 158 -6.27 1.80 2.54
C LYS A 158 -5.15 0.99 3.16
N GLN A 159 -4.54 0.09 2.39
CA GLN A 159 -3.41 -0.71 2.86
C GLN A 159 -2.18 0.15 3.18
N MET A 160 -1.85 1.12 2.32
CA MET A 160 -0.71 2.03 2.49
C MET A 160 -0.84 2.91 3.74
N ILE A 161 -2.07 3.30 4.09
CA ILE A 161 -2.39 4.16 5.23
C ILE A 161 -2.62 3.33 6.51
N GLY A 162 -3.02 2.06 6.39
CA GLY A 162 -3.30 1.17 7.52
C GLY A 162 -4.76 1.20 8.00
N VAL A 163 -5.70 1.58 7.13
CA VAL A 163 -7.14 1.65 7.43
C VAL A 163 -7.90 0.53 6.72
N LYS A 164 -9.14 0.25 7.15
CA LYS A 164 -9.96 -0.86 6.63
C LYS A 164 -11.16 -0.38 5.83
N THR A 165 -11.80 0.71 6.26
CA THR A 165 -13.03 1.23 5.64
C THR A 165 -12.78 2.47 4.79
N ASP A 166 -13.72 2.77 3.90
CA ASP A 166 -13.65 3.96 3.05
C ASP A 166 -13.94 5.24 3.87
N GLU A 167 -14.69 5.11 4.97
CA GLU A 167 -14.92 6.17 5.97
C GLU A 167 -13.61 6.51 6.71
N GLU A 168 -12.93 5.51 7.26
CA GLU A 168 -11.62 5.68 7.91
C GLU A 168 -10.59 6.29 6.96
N LEU A 169 -10.63 5.87 5.68
CA LEU A 169 -9.77 6.44 4.65
C LEU A 169 -9.99 7.94 4.47
N LYS A 170 -11.24 8.39 4.40
CA LYS A 170 -11.58 9.82 4.27
C LYS A 170 -11.23 10.60 5.53
N GLU A 171 -11.47 10.03 6.71
CA GLU A 171 -11.22 10.67 8.00
C GLU A 171 -9.73 10.71 8.36
N SER A 172 -8.90 9.85 7.77
CA SER A 172 -7.46 9.79 8.03
C SER A 172 -6.71 11.11 7.80
N GLY A 173 -7.24 11.97 6.93
CA GLY A 173 -6.54 13.16 6.43
C GLY A 173 -5.31 12.85 5.55
N GLN A 174 -5.01 11.57 5.32
CA GLN A 174 -3.87 11.07 4.56
C GLN A 174 -4.23 10.69 3.12
N PHE A 175 -5.52 10.74 2.78
CA PHE A 175 -6.05 10.35 1.47
C PHE A 175 -6.74 11.53 0.79
N ASN A 176 -6.54 11.66 -0.53
CA ASN A 176 -7.35 12.54 -1.35
C ASN A 176 -7.65 11.89 -2.71
N PHE A 177 -8.79 12.22 -3.28
CA PHE A 177 -9.29 11.64 -4.52
C PHE A 177 -9.84 12.75 -5.42
N VAL A 178 -9.34 12.80 -6.65
CA VAL A 178 -9.85 13.70 -7.69
C VAL A 178 -10.11 12.90 -8.96
N GLN A 179 -11.00 13.40 -9.80
CA GLN A 179 -11.21 12.89 -11.15
C GLN A 179 -10.87 14.00 -12.12
N PHE A 180 -9.99 13.73 -13.09
CA PHE A 180 -9.67 14.71 -14.12
C PHE A 180 -10.77 14.78 -15.18
N HIS A 181 -10.96 16.00 -15.67
CA HIS A 181 -11.87 16.33 -16.76
C HIS A 181 -11.20 17.34 -17.70
N PRO A 182 -11.67 17.52 -18.94
CA PRO A 182 -10.99 18.36 -19.93
C PRO A 182 -10.78 19.81 -19.50
N SER A 183 -11.64 20.33 -18.61
CA SER A 183 -11.52 21.69 -18.07
C SER A 183 -10.67 21.80 -16.79
N TYR A 184 -10.08 20.71 -16.30
CA TYR A 184 -9.29 20.70 -15.08
C TYR A 184 -7.94 21.35 -15.35
N ASP A 185 -7.49 22.29 -14.52
CA ASP A 185 -6.30 23.08 -14.80
C ASP A 185 -5.33 23.21 -13.62
N TYR A 186 -4.22 23.91 -13.86
CA TYR A 186 -3.18 24.19 -12.87
C TYR A 186 -3.73 24.97 -11.66
N THR A 187 -4.70 25.87 -11.88
CA THR A 187 -5.24 26.72 -10.82
C THR A 187 -6.08 25.96 -9.82
N ASP A 188 -6.72 24.87 -10.26
CA ASP A 188 -7.46 23.96 -9.39
C ASP A 188 -6.53 22.97 -8.66
N PHE A 189 -5.44 22.56 -9.31
CA PHE A 189 -4.56 21.51 -8.82
C PHE A 189 -3.42 22.01 -7.93
N VAL A 190 -2.73 23.05 -8.36
CA VAL A 190 -1.49 23.54 -7.73
C VAL A 190 -1.74 24.84 -6.99
N GLU A 191 -2.08 25.92 -7.70
CA GLU A 191 -2.46 27.20 -7.10
C GLU A 191 -2.97 28.17 -8.17
N GLY A 192 -3.80 29.11 -7.78
CA GLY A 192 -4.20 30.20 -8.67
C GLY A 192 -4.90 31.34 -7.97
N LEU A 193 -5.13 32.42 -8.72
CA LEU A 193 -5.83 33.60 -8.23
C LEU A 193 -7.33 33.31 -8.14
N ARG A 194 -7.93 33.69 -7.02
CA ARG A 194 -9.37 33.63 -6.76
C ARG A 194 -9.85 35.00 -6.31
N PRO A 195 -11.02 35.47 -6.78
CA PRO A 195 -11.55 36.76 -6.36
C PRO A 195 -11.94 36.73 -4.88
N THR A 196 -11.65 37.80 -4.16
CA THR A 196 -12.13 38.01 -2.78
C THR A 196 -13.53 38.63 -2.81
N PRO A 197 -14.31 38.53 -1.72
CA PRO A 197 -15.50 39.34 -1.54
C PRO A 197 -15.19 40.84 -1.76
N PRO A 198 -16.14 41.63 -2.30
CA PRO A 198 -15.93 43.07 -2.48
C PRO A 198 -15.61 43.74 -1.15
N ASP A 199 -14.66 44.67 -1.16
CA ASP A 199 -14.41 45.54 -0.02
C ASP A 199 -15.57 46.52 0.24
N GLU A 200 -15.47 47.34 1.29
CA GLU A 200 -16.49 48.34 1.64
C GLU A 200 -16.78 49.35 0.51
N ASN A 201 -15.87 49.48 -0.47
CA ASN A 201 -16.02 50.34 -1.64
C ASN A 201 -16.52 49.58 -2.89
N GLY A 202 -16.83 48.29 -2.77
CA GLY A 202 -17.30 47.45 -3.87
C GLY A 202 -16.18 46.96 -4.82
N THR A 203 -14.91 47.11 -4.45
CA THR A 203 -13.76 46.66 -5.26
C THR A 203 -13.48 45.18 -4.99
N ILE A 204 -13.36 44.39 -6.06
CA ILE A 204 -13.01 42.97 -5.97
C ILE A 204 -11.48 42.84 -5.97
N GLY A 205 -10.93 42.26 -4.92
CA GLY A 205 -9.53 41.86 -4.83
C GLY A 205 -9.29 40.45 -5.39
N PHE A 206 -8.03 40.05 -5.48
CA PHE A 206 -7.63 38.69 -5.80
C PHE A 206 -6.68 38.18 -4.73
N GLU A 207 -6.89 36.94 -4.29
CA GLU A 207 -5.97 36.23 -3.40
C GLU A 207 -5.48 34.96 -4.09
N ILE A 208 -4.23 34.58 -3.82
CA ILE A 208 -3.71 33.28 -4.25
C ILE A 208 -4.32 32.22 -3.35
N LYS A 209 -4.85 31.17 -3.95
CA LYS A 209 -5.27 29.96 -3.23
C LYS A 209 -4.49 28.76 -3.71
N ASP A 210 -4.08 27.96 -2.74
CA ASP A 210 -3.51 26.65 -3.00
C ASP A 210 -4.57 25.73 -3.60
N GLY A 211 -4.16 25.02 -4.65
CA GLY A 211 -4.94 23.97 -5.27
C GLY A 211 -4.91 22.69 -4.45
N ILE A 212 -5.75 21.74 -4.83
CA ILE A 212 -6.01 20.54 -4.04
C ILE A 212 -4.76 19.67 -3.79
N PHE A 213 -3.83 19.63 -4.73
CA PHE A 213 -2.61 18.85 -4.62
C PHE A 213 -1.52 19.58 -3.82
N LYS A 214 -1.37 20.90 -4.00
CA LYS A 214 -0.44 21.70 -3.21
C LYS A 214 -0.81 21.65 -1.73
N SER A 215 -2.08 21.88 -1.39
CA SER A 215 -2.58 21.77 -0.01
C SER A 215 -2.39 20.35 0.56
N PHE A 216 -2.57 19.32 -0.25
CA PHE A 216 -2.32 17.94 0.17
C PHE A 216 -0.83 17.69 0.49
N CYS A 217 0.07 18.21 -0.33
CA CYS A 217 1.51 18.09 -0.12
C CYS A 217 2.01 18.88 1.09
N GLN A 218 1.43 20.06 1.36
CA GLN A 218 1.70 20.81 2.59
C GLN A 218 1.31 19.99 3.83
N LYS A 219 0.08 19.44 3.85
CA LYS A 219 -0.36 18.54 4.93
C LYS A 219 0.59 17.35 5.10
N ALA A 220 1.03 16.73 4.02
CA ALA A 220 1.98 15.62 4.07
C ALA A 220 3.37 16.02 4.59
N SER A 221 3.81 17.25 4.31
CA SER A 221 5.08 17.82 4.79
C SER A 221 5.04 18.13 6.29
N GLU A 222 3.90 18.63 6.75
CA GLU A 222 3.62 18.99 8.14
C GLU A 222 3.37 17.75 9.01
N ALA A 223 2.84 16.70 8.40
CA ALA A 223 2.60 15.41 9.02
C ALA A 223 3.90 14.64 9.29
N LYS A 224 4.70 15.18 10.21
CA LYS A 224 5.72 14.43 10.93
C LYS A 224 5.07 13.86 12.19
N PHE A 225 5.33 12.57 12.46
CA PHE A 225 4.80 11.79 13.58
C PHE A 225 3.31 11.44 13.51
N SER A 226 3.03 10.21 13.07
CA SER A 226 2.18 9.37 13.91
C SER A 226 2.76 7.97 14.02
N GLU A 227 2.54 7.41 15.21
CA GLU A 227 2.73 6.00 15.57
C GLU A 227 4.12 5.59 16.09
N ILE A 228 4.85 6.55 16.66
CA ILE A 228 5.57 6.33 17.92
C ILE A 228 5.24 7.56 18.78
N VAL A 229 4.47 7.41 19.85
CA VAL A 229 4.17 8.55 20.74
C VAL A 229 5.36 8.76 21.64
N ASP A 230 6.32 9.54 21.17
CA ASP A 230 7.15 10.35 22.04
C ASP A 230 7.46 11.71 21.42
N ASN A 231 7.62 12.71 22.28
CA ASN A 231 8.11 14.05 21.91
C ASN A 231 9.59 14.20 22.32
N PHE A 232 10.35 13.11 22.33
CA PHE A 232 11.71 13.08 22.87
C PHE A 232 12.64 14.05 22.16
N ASP A 233 12.58 14.10 20.82
CA ASP A 233 13.43 15.00 20.04
C ASP A 233 13.19 16.47 20.38
N VAL A 234 11.93 16.87 20.58
CA VAL A 234 11.54 18.24 20.92
C VAL A 234 12.01 18.60 22.33
N ALA A 235 11.80 17.70 23.30
CA ALA A 235 12.27 17.88 24.67
C ALA A 235 13.80 17.95 24.74
N TRP A 236 14.50 17.11 23.96
CA TRP A 236 15.95 17.07 23.88
C TRP A 236 16.55 18.36 23.32
N GLU A 237 16.03 18.90 22.21
CA GLU A 237 16.51 20.18 21.66
C GLU A 237 16.23 21.36 22.61
N SER A 238 15.11 21.32 23.33
CA SER A 238 14.78 22.31 24.36
C SER A 238 15.78 22.28 25.52
N LEU A 239 16.18 21.08 25.96
CA LEU A 239 17.24 20.90 26.94
C LEU A 239 18.58 21.44 26.44
N LEU A 240 19.00 21.10 25.22
CA LEU A 240 20.26 21.61 24.66
C LEU A 240 20.28 23.14 24.59
N THR A 241 19.15 23.74 24.20
CA THR A 241 19.01 25.20 24.15
C THR A 241 19.11 25.82 25.54
N ALA A 242 18.46 25.24 26.56
CA ALA A 242 18.57 25.68 27.94
C ALA A 242 20.02 25.58 28.46
N VAL A 243 20.69 24.47 28.19
CA VAL A 243 22.10 24.26 28.58
C VAL A 243 23.01 25.29 27.89
N ARG A 244 22.83 25.57 26.58
CA ARG A 244 23.59 26.61 25.87
C ARG A 244 23.39 27.99 26.48
N ASN A 245 22.15 28.34 26.83
CA ASN A 245 21.83 29.63 27.45
C ASN A 245 22.47 29.75 28.84
N ASN A 246 22.46 28.70 29.64
CA ASN A 246 23.11 28.67 30.96
C ASN A 246 24.64 28.81 30.83
N ILE A 247 25.26 28.11 29.86
CA ILE A 247 26.69 28.24 29.57
C ILE A 247 27.05 29.68 29.17
N ALA A 248 26.22 30.33 28.34
CA ALA A 248 26.44 31.72 27.95
C ALA A 248 26.38 32.70 29.14
N GLN A 249 25.70 32.31 30.22
CA GLN A 249 25.64 33.04 31.50
C GLN A 249 26.71 32.60 32.51
N GLY A 250 27.61 31.67 32.12
CA GLY A 250 28.70 31.18 32.96
C GLY A 250 28.28 30.12 33.99
N VAL A 251 27.11 29.49 33.83
CA VAL A 251 26.54 28.53 34.77
C VAL A 251 26.29 27.17 34.09
N LEU A 252 26.44 26.07 34.82
CA LEU A 252 26.13 24.73 34.32
C LEU A 252 24.71 24.31 34.69
N THR A 253 24.14 23.37 33.95
CA THR A 253 22.78 22.89 34.22
C THR A 253 22.83 21.65 35.11
N THR A 254 22.38 21.78 36.35
CA THR A 254 22.33 20.66 37.30
C THR A 254 21.17 19.72 36.98
N ILE A 255 21.46 18.44 36.78
CA ILE A 255 20.47 17.38 36.56
C ILE A 255 20.87 16.16 37.40
N GLY A 256 19.98 15.70 38.27
CA GLY A 256 20.31 14.64 39.23
C GLY A 256 21.49 15.04 40.13
N SER A 257 22.53 14.21 40.16
CA SER A 257 23.74 14.44 40.98
C SER A 257 24.86 15.21 40.26
N TRP A 258 24.64 15.69 39.03
CA TRP A 258 25.70 16.22 38.16
C TRP A 258 25.37 17.56 37.53
N ASP A 259 26.42 18.35 37.30
CA ASP A 259 26.36 19.61 36.56
C ASP A 259 26.79 19.39 35.10
N TYR A 260 25.93 19.78 34.15
CA TYR A 260 26.12 19.52 32.73
C TYR A 260 26.43 20.80 31.93
N GLY A 261 27.43 20.67 31.06
CA GLY A 261 27.65 21.51 29.90
C GLY A 261 27.52 20.71 28.60
N LEU A 262 28.08 21.23 27.50
CA LEU A 262 28.03 20.57 26.18
C LEU A 262 29.42 20.18 25.67
N SER A 263 29.46 19.04 24.99
CA SER A 263 30.60 18.60 24.18
C SER A 263 30.59 19.26 22.80
N SER A 264 31.67 19.08 22.03
CA SER A 264 31.78 19.56 20.63
C SER A 264 30.80 18.91 19.65
N LYS A 265 30.03 17.89 20.09
CA LYS A 265 29.00 17.20 19.29
C LYS A 265 27.61 17.35 19.91
N ASP A 266 27.35 18.44 20.63
CA ASP A 266 26.06 18.75 21.25
C ASP A 266 25.49 17.62 22.14
N SER A 267 26.38 16.83 22.73
CA SER A 267 26.04 15.84 23.76
C SER A 267 26.33 16.40 25.14
N LEU A 268 25.52 16.03 26.13
CA LEU A 268 25.69 16.47 27.51
C LEU A 268 27.01 15.93 28.07
N LYS A 269 27.82 16.83 28.60
CA LYS A 269 29.10 16.50 29.23
C LYS A 269 29.03 17.05 30.65
N TYR A 270 29.18 16.19 31.65
CA TYR A 270 29.22 16.70 33.02
C TYR A 270 30.59 17.34 33.32
N SER A 271 30.59 18.33 34.19
CA SER A 271 31.80 18.92 34.76
C SER A 271 31.50 19.36 36.19
N SER A 272 32.13 18.72 37.17
CA SER A 272 32.14 19.25 38.53
C SER A 272 33.01 20.51 38.55
N VAL A 273 32.44 21.64 38.98
CA VAL A 273 33.18 22.90 39.15
C VAL A 273 34.29 22.76 40.21
N ASN A 274 34.16 21.80 41.13
CA ASN A 274 35.06 21.64 42.29
C ASN A 274 35.88 20.33 42.28
N THR A 275 35.83 19.52 41.21
CA THR A 275 36.64 18.29 41.10
C THR A 275 36.86 17.95 39.63
N PRO A 276 37.96 18.40 39.02
CA PRO A 276 38.32 18.00 37.65
C PRO A 276 38.92 16.59 37.66
N SER A 277 38.18 15.59 38.13
CA SER A 277 38.68 14.21 38.24
C SER A 277 38.44 13.43 36.95
N GLN A 278 39.51 13.28 36.16
CA GLN A 278 39.94 12.12 35.33
C GLN A 278 38.94 11.30 34.47
N TYR A 279 37.66 11.63 34.43
CA TYR A 279 36.64 10.90 33.69
C TYR A 279 35.73 11.90 32.97
N ASN A 280 36.03 12.16 31.70
CA ASN A 280 35.20 12.97 30.82
C ASN A 280 34.15 12.04 30.16
N PHE A 281 33.06 11.70 30.85
CA PHE A 281 31.99 10.94 30.19
C PHE A 281 31.01 11.86 29.49
N THR A 282 30.50 11.38 28.36
CA THR A 282 29.51 12.07 27.54
C THR A 282 28.23 11.27 27.54
N ILE A 283 27.12 11.93 27.87
CA ILE A 283 25.78 11.37 27.75
C ILE A 283 25.25 11.76 26.37
N THR A 284 25.09 10.76 25.52
CA THR A 284 24.60 10.97 24.14
C THR A 284 23.08 10.93 24.10
N LYS A 285 22.49 11.64 23.13
CA LYS A 285 21.06 11.60 22.83
C LYS A 285 20.53 10.17 22.74
N LYS A 286 21.27 9.27 22.08
CA LYS A 286 20.94 7.85 21.95
C LYS A 286 20.85 7.14 23.30
N ASN A 287 21.81 7.36 24.21
CA ASN A 287 21.78 6.67 25.51
C ASN A 287 20.58 7.11 26.35
N VAL A 288 20.24 8.40 26.31
CA VAL A 288 19.07 8.93 27.02
C VAL A 288 17.78 8.42 26.37
N TYR A 289 17.73 8.30 25.04
CA TYR A 289 16.60 7.72 24.34
C TYR A 289 16.43 6.23 24.67
N ASP A 290 17.51 5.46 24.69
CA ASP A 290 17.47 4.05 25.07
C ASP A 290 16.97 3.90 26.53
N ALA A 291 17.39 4.77 27.47
CA ALA A 291 16.84 4.82 28.83
C ALA A 291 15.36 5.21 28.88
N TYR A 292 14.94 6.19 28.07
CA TYR A 292 13.55 6.63 27.95
C TYR A 292 12.62 5.50 27.47
N GLN A 293 13.11 4.59 26.64
CA GLN A 293 12.40 3.39 26.18
C GLN A 293 12.39 2.25 27.22
N GLY A 294 12.97 2.44 28.41
CA GLY A 294 13.15 1.40 29.42
C GLY A 294 14.22 0.36 29.05
N LYS A 295 15.11 0.66 28.10
CA LYS A 295 16.22 -0.21 27.70
C LYS A 295 17.49 0.15 28.47
N GLN A 296 18.45 -0.76 28.45
CA GLN A 296 19.78 -0.52 28.97
C GLN A 296 20.52 0.49 28.07
N ALA A 297 20.83 1.68 28.61
CA ALA A 297 21.38 2.82 27.88
C ALA A 297 22.78 2.57 27.31
N ARG A 298 23.54 1.69 27.95
CA ARG A 298 24.87 1.25 27.50
C ARG A 298 25.01 -0.27 27.69
N PRO A 299 25.74 -0.98 26.81
CA PRO A 299 25.97 -2.42 26.97
C PRO A 299 26.60 -2.80 28.32
N SER A 300 27.41 -1.90 28.91
CA SER A 300 28.03 -2.11 30.22
C SER A 300 27.12 -1.83 31.41
N GLY A 301 25.96 -1.19 31.21
CA GLY A 301 25.06 -0.72 32.28
C GLY A 301 25.57 0.48 33.07
N ALA A 302 26.77 0.98 32.76
CA ALA A 302 27.36 2.11 33.46
C ALA A 302 26.54 3.40 33.24
N PHE A 303 26.35 4.17 34.31
CA PHE A 303 25.67 5.47 34.33
C PHE A 303 24.17 5.42 33.97
N GLN A 304 23.54 4.24 33.95
CA GLN A 304 22.11 4.08 33.65
C GLN A 304 21.23 5.06 34.43
N LYS A 305 21.50 5.21 35.73
CA LYS A 305 20.75 6.12 36.61
C LYS A 305 20.88 7.58 36.19
N ASP A 306 22.03 7.99 35.68
CA ASP A 306 22.26 9.36 35.21
C ASP A 306 21.48 9.63 33.90
N MET A 307 21.35 8.63 33.01
CA MET A 307 20.49 8.75 31.84
C MET A 307 19.00 8.82 32.23
N GLU A 308 18.58 8.05 33.24
CA GLU A 308 17.22 8.10 33.78
C GLU A 308 16.93 9.46 34.44
N ASP A 309 17.87 10.01 35.20
CA ASP A 309 17.73 11.34 35.81
C ASP A 309 17.58 12.45 34.74
N VAL A 310 18.24 12.30 33.58
CA VAL A 310 18.04 13.20 32.43
C VAL A 310 16.66 13.03 31.81
N VAL A 311 16.14 11.80 31.70
CA VAL A 311 14.77 11.56 31.24
C VAL A 311 13.75 12.19 32.18
N ASP A 312 13.91 12.01 33.49
CA ASP A 312 13.03 12.61 34.50
C ASP A 312 13.07 14.13 34.45
N TYR A 313 14.25 14.71 34.23
CA TYR A 313 14.42 16.15 34.05
C TYR A 313 13.72 16.66 32.79
N LEU A 314 13.78 15.91 31.68
CA LEU A 314 13.06 16.22 30.45
C LEU A 314 11.54 16.18 30.65
N LYS A 315 11.03 15.22 31.42
CA LYS A 315 9.61 15.12 31.77
C LYS A 315 9.17 16.33 32.61
N ALA A 316 9.95 16.66 33.63
CA ALA A 316 9.61 17.74 34.57
C ALA A 316 9.71 19.15 33.97
N ASN A 317 10.68 19.41 33.09
CA ASN A 317 11.01 20.78 32.66
C ASN A 317 10.70 21.07 31.18
N PHE A 318 10.60 20.05 30.34
CA PHE A 318 10.41 20.20 28.89
C PHE A 318 9.21 19.40 28.36
N GLY A 319 8.36 18.90 29.25
CA GLY A 319 7.09 18.26 28.90
C GLY A 319 7.24 16.94 28.14
N LEU A 320 8.34 16.20 28.35
CA LEU A 320 8.50 14.85 27.78
C LEU A 320 7.35 13.94 28.25
N VAL A 321 6.65 13.29 27.32
CA VAL A 321 5.54 12.37 27.62
C VAL A 321 6.03 10.95 27.91
N GLU A 322 5.20 10.10 28.51
CA GLU A 322 5.55 8.68 28.75
C GLU A 322 5.70 7.89 27.45
N PHE A 323 6.64 6.94 27.42
CA PHE A 323 6.91 6.11 26.25
C PHE A 323 5.82 5.04 26.07
N VAL A 324 5.18 4.99 24.89
CA VAL A 324 4.16 3.98 24.53
C VAL A 324 4.57 3.21 23.28
N ASN A 325 4.71 1.88 23.41
CA ASN A 325 5.20 1.00 22.35
C ASN A 325 4.02 0.40 21.54
N SER A 326 3.61 1.03 20.45
CA SER A 326 2.75 0.40 19.44
C SER A 326 3.60 -0.23 18.36
N GLN A 327 3.66 -1.55 18.33
CA GLN A 327 4.36 -2.27 17.26
C GLN A 327 3.62 -2.12 15.92
N VAL A 328 4.42 -2.00 14.85
CA VAL A 328 4.09 -1.99 13.41
C VAL A 328 3.93 -0.60 12.78
N SER A 329 5.05 0.01 12.41
CA SER A 329 5.13 1.00 11.33
C SER A 329 6.52 0.91 10.67
N SER A 330 6.58 0.42 9.44
CA SER A 330 7.81 0.16 8.67
C SER A 330 8.47 1.40 8.05
N ASN A 331 8.00 2.61 8.35
CA ASN A 331 8.51 3.86 7.76
C ASN A 331 8.89 4.90 8.81
N ASN A 332 9.87 4.65 9.69
CA ASN A 332 10.52 5.68 10.56
C ASN A 332 9.58 6.75 11.22
N GLY A 333 8.30 6.44 11.50
CA GLY A 333 7.31 7.40 12.02
C GLY A 333 6.74 8.43 11.02
N ILE A 334 7.01 8.29 9.71
CA ILE A 334 6.47 9.14 8.65
C ILE A 334 5.18 8.52 8.10
N LYS A 335 4.06 9.23 8.29
CA LYS A 335 2.76 8.87 7.71
C LYS A 335 2.83 8.84 6.19
N ASN A 336 2.32 7.78 5.57
CA ASN A 336 2.09 7.75 4.14
C ASN A 336 0.86 8.59 3.76
N PHE A 337 0.96 9.33 2.66
CA PHE A 337 -0.12 10.12 2.07
C PHE A 337 -0.37 9.63 0.65
N VAL A 338 -1.62 9.26 0.34
CA VAL A 338 -1.97 8.70 -0.98
C VAL A 338 -2.94 9.62 -1.70
N PHE A 339 -2.56 10.05 -2.91
CA PHE A 339 -3.35 10.89 -3.78
C PHE A 339 -3.80 10.10 -5.01
N VAL A 340 -5.11 9.93 -5.17
CA VAL A 340 -5.68 9.20 -6.31
C VAL A 340 -6.21 10.17 -7.35
N ILE A 341 -5.80 9.96 -8.61
CA ILE A 341 -6.24 10.71 -9.78
C ILE A 341 -6.98 9.75 -10.70
N ASP A 342 -8.30 9.77 -10.64
CA ASP A 342 -9.12 8.99 -11.55
C ASP A 342 -9.25 9.68 -12.90
N GLU A 343 -9.40 8.88 -13.96
CA GLU A 343 -9.45 9.33 -15.35
C GLU A 343 -8.30 10.29 -15.70
N ILE A 344 -7.08 9.95 -15.27
CA ILE A 344 -5.90 10.84 -15.35
C ILE A 344 -5.60 11.30 -16.79
N ASN A 345 -5.99 10.50 -17.79
CA ASN A 345 -5.83 10.80 -19.21
C ASN A 345 -6.89 11.76 -19.79
N ARG A 346 -7.90 12.18 -19.02
CA ARG A 346 -8.93 13.13 -19.47
C ARG A 346 -8.58 14.60 -19.23
N GLY A 347 -7.43 14.87 -18.63
CA GLY A 347 -6.87 16.21 -18.47
C GLY A 347 -5.49 16.33 -19.11
N GLU A 348 -5.08 17.53 -19.48
CA GLU A 348 -3.74 17.80 -20.01
C GLU A 348 -2.73 17.80 -18.85
N ILE A 349 -2.23 16.62 -18.50
CA ILE A 349 -1.43 16.38 -17.29
C ILE A 349 -0.22 17.31 -17.21
N SER A 350 0.48 17.53 -18.32
CA SER A 350 1.64 18.42 -18.38
C SER A 350 1.28 19.84 -17.95
N LYS A 351 0.12 20.33 -18.38
CA LYS A 351 -0.40 21.65 -18.00
C LYS A 351 -0.91 21.68 -16.57
N ILE A 352 -1.61 20.63 -16.13
CA ILE A 352 -2.17 20.54 -14.77
C ILE A 352 -1.05 20.51 -13.71
N PHE A 353 -0.01 19.71 -13.93
CA PHE A 353 1.12 19.63 -13.00
C PHE A 353 2.09 20.81 -13.14
N GLY A 354 2.17 21.45 -14.31
CA GLY A 354 3.08 22.58 -14.55
C GLY A 354 4.52 22.24 -14.17
N GLU A 355 5.11 23.03 -13.29
CA GLU A 355 6.50 22.88 -12.83
C GLU A 355 6.67 21.70 -11.87
N LEU A 356 5.59 21.25 -11.22
CA LEU A 356 5.60 20.07 -10.34
C LEU A 356 5.97 18.80 -11.09
N PHE A 357 5.85 18.81 -12.41
CA PHE A 357 6.32 17.76 -13.31
C PHE A 357 7.75 17.28 -12.98
N PHE A 358 8.63 18.19 -12.54
CA PHE A 358 9.96 17.83 -12.06
C PHE A 358 9.91 17.17 -10.68
N SER A 359 9.17 17.76 -9.75
CA SER A 359 9.04 17.31 -8.36
C SER A 359 8.28 15.99 -8.18
N ILE A 360 7.51 15.57 -9.19
CA ILE A 360 6.82 14.28 -9.15
C ILE A 360 7.70 13.08 -9.43
N ASP A 361 8.83 13.30 -10.08
CA ASP A 361 9.77 12.24 -10.35
C ASP A 361 10.26 11.63 -9.02
N PRO A 362 10.19 10.29 -8.86
CA PRO A 362 10.61 9.64 -7.62
C PRO A 362 12.05 9.99 -7.21
N SER A 363 12.93 10.24 -8.18
CA SER A 363 14.32 10.63 -7.94
C SER A 363 14.50 12.07 -7.47
N TYR A 364 13.48 12.93 -7.61
CA TYR A 364 13.49 14.34 -7.23
C TYR A 364 12.48 14.70 -6.12
N ARG A 365 11.80 13.74 -5.48
CA ARG A 365 10.95 14.01 -4.31
C ARG A 365 11.68 14.76 -3.18
N GLY A 366 10.98 15.57 -2.40
CA GLY A 366 11.55 16.35 -1.31
C GLY A 366 12.30 17.61 -1.78
N LYS A 367 13.09 18.23 -0.89
CA LYS A 367 13.77 19.51 -1.15
C LYS A 367 14.64 19.55 -2.42
N LYS A 368 15.14 18.39 -2.88
CA LYS A 368 15.95 18.26 -4.10
C LYS A 368 15.18 18.55 -5.39
N GLY A 369 13.86 18.37 -5.39
CA GLY A 369 12.97 18.73 -6.50
C GLY A 369 12.11 19.94 -6.18
N ALA A 370 12.63 20.87 -5.39
CA ALA A 370 11.97 22.13 -5.12
C ALA A 370 11.91 23.00 -6.38
N VAL A 371 10.73 23.56 -6.64
CA VAL A 371 10.42 24.41 -7.78
C VAL A 371 9.74 25.68 -7.29
N LYS A 372 9.88 26.76 -8.07
CA LYS A 372 9.04 27.94 -7.93
C LYS A 372 7.78 27.72 -8.77
N THR A 373 6.62 27.91 -8.16
CA THR A 373 5.32 27.78 -8.81
C THR A 373 5.03 28.98 -9.72
N GLN A 374 4.03 28.87 -10.61
CA GLN A 374 3.68 29.95 -11.56
C GLN A 374 3.38 31.30 -10.88
N TYR A 375 2.83 31.29 -9.67
CA TYR A 375 2.48 32.50 -8.93
C TYR A 375 3.50 32.82 -7.81
N SER A 376 4.71 32.25 -7.83
CA SER A 376 5.72 32.47 -6.78
C SER A 376 6.07 33.94 -6.54
N ASN A 377 6.00 34.78 -7.58
CA ASN A 377 6.29 36.21 -7.48
C ASN A 377 5.22 37.00 -6.70
N LEU A 378 4.06 36.38 -6.45
CA LEU A 378 2.97 36.96 -5.68
C LEU A 378 2.92 36.39 -4.25
N HIS A 379 3.81 35.46 -3.90
CA HIS A 379 3.95 34.95 -2.54
C HIS A 379 4.58 36.01 -1.64
N ASN A 380 4.30 35.94 -0.34
CA ASN A 380 4.86 36.89 0.63
C ASN A 380 6.37 36.69 0.87
N ASP A 381 6.88 35.48 0.64
CA ASP A 381 8.31 35.15 0.73
C ASP A 381 8.86 34.85 -0.67
N GLU A 382 9.75 35.70 -1.17
CA GLU A 382 10.39 35.55 -2.49
C GLU A 382 11.26 34.28 -2.61
N ASN A 383 11.62 33.68 -1.47
CA ASN A 383 12.37 32.43 -1.39
C ASN A 383 11.47 31.20 -1.19
N GLU A 384 10.15 31.38 -1.12
CA GLU A 384 9.22 30.25 -1.03
C GLU A 384 9.39 29.34 -2.25
N VAL A 385 9.53 28.05 -1.96
CA VAL A 385 9.62 26.99 -2.97
C VAL A 385 8.72 25.85 -2.57
N PHE A 386 8.15 25.19 -3.57
CA PHE A 386 7.32 24.03 -3.37
C PHE A 386 8.03 22.77 -3.84
N TYR A 387 7.85 21.68 -3.10
CA TYR A 387 8.25 20.34 -3.54
C TYR A 387 7.20 19.33 -3.11
N VAL A 388 7.12 18.21 -3.81
CA VAL A 388 6.29 17.11 -3.36
C VAL A 388 7.06 16.22 -2.37
N PRO A 389 6.51 15.94 -1.17
CA PRO A 389 7.17 15.16 -0.14
C PRO A 389 7.45 13.70 -0.52
N GLU A 390 8.45 13.08 0.14
CA GLU A 390 8.82 11.68 -0.10
C GLU A 390 7.76 10.67 0.39
N ASN A 391 6.88 11.10 1.29
CA ASN A 391 5.77 10.34 1.83
C ASN A 391 4.45 10.54 1.08
N VAL A 392 4.46 11.28 -0.03
CA VAL A 392 3.31 11.38 -0.95
C VAL A 392 3.45 10.34 -2.06
N TYR A 393 2.39 9.57 -2.24
CA TYR A 393 2.24 8.52 -3.24
C TYR A 393 1.09 8.86 -4.18
N ILE A 394 1.26 8.64 -5.48
CA ILE A 394 0.25 8.98 -6.50
C ILE A 394 -0.23 7.69 -7.19
N ILE A 395 -1.54 7.51 -7.26
CA ILE A 395 -2.16 6.44 -8.03
C ILE A 395 -3.04 7.07 -9.10
N GLY A 396 -2.68 6.93 -10.37
CA GLY A 396 -3.55 7.26 -11.49
C GLY A 396 -4.40 6.07 -11.90
N SER A 397 -5.63 6.30 -12.36
CA SER A 397 -6.38 5.31 -13.14
C SER A 397 -6.80 5.87 -14.49
N MET A 398 -6.75 5.04 -15.53
CA MET A 398 -7.20 5.40 -16.87
C MET A 398 -7.81 4.22 -17.62
N ASN A 399 -8.75 4.52 -18.51
CA ASN A 399 -9.25 3.55 -19.49
C ASN A 399 -8.47 3.68 -20.80
N ASP A 400 -8.16 2.53 -21.40
CA ASP A 400 -7.32 2.47 -22.60
C ASP A 400 -8.02 2.98 -23.86
N ILE A 401 -9.35 2.89 -23.92
CA ILE A 401 -10.15 3.14 -25.13
C ILE A 401 -10.86 4.50 -25.12
N ASP A 402 -10.67 5.32 -24.10
CA ASP A 402 -11.35 6.61 -24.02
C ASP A 402 -10.92 7.47 -25.22
N ARG A 403 -11.89 7.88 -26.05
CA ARG A 403 -11.64 8.53 -27.35
C ARG A 403 -11.25 10.01 -27.23
N SER A 404 -11.44 10.60 -26.05
CA SER A 404 -11.20 12.02 -25.74
C SER A 404 -10.06 12.17 -24.72
N VAL A 405 -8.94 11.50 -24.98
CA VAL A 405 -7.82 11.41 -24.04
C VAL A 405 -6.61 12.18 -24.54
N GLU A 406 -5.95 12.83 -23.61
CA GLU A 406 -4.65 13.43 -23.83
C GLU A 406 -3.59 12.33 -23.88
N SER A 407 -2.69 12.41 -24.88
CA SER A 407 -1.61 11.45 -24.99
C SER A 407 -0.54 11.72 -23.94
N PHE A 408 -0.18 10.70 -23.16
CA PHE A 408 0.98 10.79 -22.27
C PHE A 408 2.28 10.90 -23.06
N ASP A 409 2.98 12.02 -22.89
CA ASP A 409 4.36 12.16 -23.37
C ASP A 409 5.27 11.11 -22.71
N PHE A 410 6.31 10.68 -23.43
CA PHE A 410 7.40 9.83 -22.95
C PHE A 410 8.02 10.34 -21.65
N ALA A 411 8.13 11.66 -21.47
CA ALA A 411 8.64 12.23 -20.23
C ALA A 411 7.71 11.94 -19.04
N MET A 412 6.38 11.95 -19.24
CA MET A 412 5.43 11.53 -18.21
C MET A 412 5.48 10.03 -17.99
N ARG A 413 5.50 9.24 -19.07
CA ARG A 413 5.53 7.78 -18.97
C ARG A 413 6.65 7.27 -18.08
N ARG A 414 7.84 7.90 -18.10
CA ARG A 414 8.99 7.52 -17.27
C ARG A 414 8.80 7.76 -15.76
N ARG A 415 7.87 8.64 -15.36
CA ARG A 415 7.67 9.02 -13.94
C ARG A 415 6.59 8.22 -13.24
N PHE A 416 5.88 7.38 -13.99
CA PHE A 416 4.86 6.49 -13.49
C PHE A 416 5.22 5.05 -13.84
N THR A 417 4.98 4.13 -12.93
CA THR A 417 4.98 2.70 -13.24
C THR A 417 3.61 2.29 -13.75
N TRP A 418 3.56 1.74 -14.95
CA TRP A 418 2.32 1.36 -15.61
C TRP A 418 1.96 -0.09 -15.27
N ILE A 419 0.75 -0.28 -14.77
CA ILE A 419 0.23 -1.56 -14.34
C ILE A 419 -1.10 -1.77 -15.06
N GLU A 420 -1.13 -2.76 -15.95
CA GLU A 420 -2.36 -3.17 -16.62
C GLU A 420 -3.17 -4.09 -15.71
N ILE A 421 -4.43 -3.76 -15.49
CA ILE A 421 -5.40 -4.62 -14.82
C ILE A 421 -6.28 -5.25 -15.89
N THR A 422 -6.01 -6.51 -16.19
CA THR A 422 -6.72 -7.26 -17.23
C THR A 422 -8.14 -7.61 -16.79
N ALA A 423 -9.01 -7.95 -17.75
CA ALA A 423 -10.34 -8.43 -17.43
C ALA A 423 -10.30 -9.73 -16.60
N GLU A 424 -9.41 -10.66 -16.92
CA GLU A 424 -9.21 -11.89 -16.17
C GLU A 424 -8.79 -11.63 -14.72
N GLU A 425 -7.81 -10.75 -14.51
CA GLU A 425 -7.38 -10.38 -13.17
C GLU A 425 -8.53 -9.70 -12.39
N SER A 426 -9.33 -8.87 -13.07
CA SER A 426 -10.49 -8.24 -12.42
C SER A 426 -11.54 -9.26 -11.97
N ALA A 427 -11.73 -10.36 -12.71
CA ALA A 427 -12.64 -11.44 -12.33
C ALA A 427 -12.17 -12.14 -11.05
N ASP A 428 -10.87 -12.33 -10.91
CA ASP A 428 -10.25 -12.87 -9.70
C ASP A 428 -10.35 -11.89 -8.53
N ASN A 429 -9.95 -10.64 -8.74
CA ASN A 429 -9.91 -9.60 -7.71
C ASN A 429 -11.32 -9.27 -7.16
N MET A 430 -12.35 -9.45 -7.97
CA MET A 430 -13.76 -9.27 -7.58
C MET A 430 -14.48 -10.56 -7.18
N ASN A 431 -13.75 -11.69 -7.06
CA ASN A 431 -14.30 -12.98 -6.65
C ASN A 431 -15.54 -13.42 -7.45
N LEU A 432 -15.50 -13.24 -8.78
CA LEU A 432 -16.60 -13.72 -9.61
C LEU A 432 -16.76 -15.25 -9.53
N PRO A 433 -17.98 -15.79 -9.54
CA PRO A 433 -18.21 -17.22 -9.65
C PRO A 433 -17.61 -17.80 -10.93
N GLN A 434 -17.12 -19.04 -10.87
CA GLN A 434 -16.42 -19.68 -11.99
C GLN A 434 -17.25 -19.71 -13.29
N ASN A 435 -18.55 -19.99 -13.20
CA ASN A 435 -19.46 -19.97 -14.35
C ASN A 435 -19.56 -18.59 -15.02
N ILE A 436 -19.46 -17.50 -14.24
CA ILE A 436 -19.43 -16.13 -14.77
C ILE A 436 -18.07 -15.82 -15.40
N LYS A 437 -16.97 -16.24 -14.76
CA LYS A 437 -15.61 -16.05 -15.29
C LYS A 437 -15.48 -16.67 -16.68
N GLU A 438 -15.98 -17.88 -16.87
CA GLU A 438 -15.95 -18.58 -18.16
C GLU A 438 -16.75 -17.85 -19.25
N LYS A 439 -17.94 -17.32 -18.91
CA LYS A 439 -18.73 -16.50 -19.85
C LYS A 439 -18.03 -15.21 -20.23
N MET A 440 -17.46 -14.52 -19.25
CA MET A 440 -16.69 -13.30 -19.48
C MET A 440 -15.44 -13.58 -20.33
N PHE A 441 -14.75 -14.69 -20.07
CA PHE A 441 -13.60 -15.12 -20.85
C PHE A 441 -13.96 -15.37 -22.32
N ARG A 442 -15.00 -16.18 -22.60
CA ARG A 442 -15.47 -16.45 -23.98
C ARG A 442 -15.87 -15.18 -24.71
N LEU A 443 -16.58 -14.26 -24.02
CA LEU A 443 -16.92 -12.96 -24.60
C LEU A 443 -15.66 -12.16 -24.95
N ASN A 444 -14.69 -12.06 -24.03
CA ASN A 444 -13.47 -11.29 -24.25
C ASN A 444 -12.55 -11.90 -25.31
N GLU A 445 -12.50 -13.23 -25.43
CA GLU A 445 -11.84 -13.92 -26.53
C GLU A 445 -12.49 -13.54 -27.88
N GLN A 446 -13.83 -13.55 -27.93
CA GLN A 446 -14.55 -13.13 -29.13
C GLN A 446 -14.37 -11.64 -29.44
N ILE A 447 -14.27 -10.77 -28.44
CA ILE A 447 -13.94 -9.36 -28.62
C ILE A 447 -12.56 -9.22 -29.27
N SER A 448 -11.54 -9.92 -28.79
CA SER A 448 -10.20 -9.91 -29.39
C SER A 448 -10.18 -10.41 -30.83
N ASN A 449 -11.05 -11.36 -31.17
CA ASN A 449 -11.16 -11.93 -32.52
C ASN A 449 -12.07 -11.13 -33.45
N THR A 450 -12.70 -10.05 -32.97
CA THR A 450 -13.59 -9.22 -33.78
C THR A 450 -12.81 -8.10 -34.46
N ASP A 451 -12.88 -8.03 -35.80
CA ASP A 451 -12.21 -6.98 -36.57
C ASP A 451 -12.55 -5.57 -36.08
N GLY A 452 -11.50 -4.80 -35.76
CA GLY A 452 -11.58 -3.44 -35.25
C GLY A 452 -11.58 -3.32 -33.73
N LEU A 453 -11.65 -4.44 -33.00
CA LEU A 453 -11.52 -4.50 -31.54
C LEU A 453 -10.20 -5.15 -31.14
N ASN A 454 -9.83 -4.99 -29.87
CA ASN A 454 -8.59 -5.50 -29.28
C ASN A 454 -8.79 -5.64 -27.74
N PRO A 455 -7.79 -6.12 -26.97
CA PRO A 455 -7.93 -6.33 -25.53
C PRO A 455 -8.36 -5.10 -24.70
N SER A 456 -8.06 -3.88 -25.17
CA SER A 456 -8.50 -2.66 -24.50
C SER A 456 -10.03 -2.50 -24.48
N TYR A 457 -10.76 -3.20 -25.35
CA TYR A 457 -12.23 -3.26 -25.40
C TYR A 457 -12.84 -4.40 -24.59
N HIS A 458 -12.04 -5.15 -23.83
CA HIS A 458 -12.56 -6.22 -22.98
C HIS A 458 -13.58 -5.70 -21.97
N ILE A 459 -14.50 -6.58 -21.58
CA ILE A 459 -15.48 -6.33 -20.52
C ILE A 459 -14.88 -6.79 -19.20
N GLY A 460 -14.69 -5.86 -18.27
CA GLY A 460 -14.21 -6.18 -16.92
C GLY A 460 -15.30 -6.69 -15.97
N ALA A 461 -14.87 -7.24 -14.84
CA ALA A 461 -15.72 -7.92 -13.87
C ALA A 461 -16.82 -7.05 -13.24
N ALA A 462 -16.66 -5.73 -13.16
CA ALA A 462 -17.65 -4.83 -12.55
C ALA A 462 -19.02 -4.84 -13.27
N TYR A 463 -19.06 -5.23 -14.55
CA TYR A 463 -20.31 -5.40 -15.30
C TYR A 463 -21.17 -6.58 -14.81
N PHE A 464 -20.58 -7.49 -14.03
CA PHE A 464 -21.22 -8.67 -13.48
C PHE A 464 -21.61 -8.51 -12.01
N LEU A 465 -21.35 -7.35 -11.40
CA LEU A 465 -21.66 -7.10 -9.98
C LEU A 465 -22.94 -6.28 -9.78
N ASP A 466 -23.59 -6.47 -8.64
CA ASP A 466 -24.62 -5.59 -8.12
C ASP A 466 -24.03 -4.40 -7.33
N SER A 467 -24.89 -3.54 -6.78
CA SER A 467 -24.47 -2.37 -6.00
C SER A 467 -23.77 -2.72 -4.68
N ASN A 468 -23.94 -3.94 -4.20
CA ASN A 468 -23.31 -4.44 -2.98
C ASN A 468 -22.00 -5.19 -3.27
N GLY A 469 -21.58 -5.27 -4.55
CA GLY A 469 -20.40 -6.00 -4.97
C GLY A 469 -20.59 -7.51 -5.08
N ASN A 470 -21.83 -8.02 -5.04
CA ASN A 470 -22.11 -9.43 -5.24
C ASN A 470 -22.31 -9.75 -6.71
N ALA A 471 -21.95 -10.97 -7.11
CA ALA A 471 -22.18 -11.43 -8.47
C ALA A 471 -23.68 -11.53 -8.78
N ARG A 472 -24.08 -10.84 -9.85
CA ARG A 472 -25.43 -10.89 -10.40
C ARG A 472 -25.73 -12.27 -10.96
N GLN A 473 -26.95 -12.72 -10.71
CA GLN A 473 -27.47 -14.00 -11.22
C GLN A 473 -28.37 -13.80 -12.46
N ASP A 474 -28.77 -12.55 -12.75
CA ASP A 474 -29.66 -12.18 -13.84
C ASP A 474 -28.92 -12.00 -15.18
N ILE A 475 -28.38 -13.10 -15.72
CA ILE A 475 -27.53 -13.11 -16.93
C ILE A 475 -28.14 -12.36 -18.12
N ASP A 476 -29.44 -12.53 -18.37
CA ASP A 476 -30.12 -11.85 -19.47
C ASP A 476 -30.12 -10.33 -19.30
N ASN A 477 -30.32 -9.84 -18.08
CA ASN A 477 -30.27 -8.41 -17.80
C ASN A 477 -28.84 -7.87 -17.86
N ILE A 478 -27.85 -8.63 -17.40
CA ILE A 478 -26.43 -8.27 -17.55
C ILE A 478 -26.12 -8.03 -19.03
N TRP A 479 -26.55 -8.94 -19.90
CA TRP A 479 -26.38 -8.79 -21.35
C TRP A 479 -27.16 -7.59 -21.88
N ASN A 480 -28.50 -7.61 -21.76
CA ASN A 480 -29.39 -6.67 -22.43
C ASN A 480 -29.23 -5.22 -21.96
N LEU A 481 -28.94 -5.01 -20.67
CA LEU A 481 -28.95 -3.67 -20.05
C LEU A 481 -27.54 -3.08 -19.87
N ARG A 482 -26.48 -3.89 -19.87
CA ARG A 482 -25.12 -3.41 -19.57
C ARG A 482 -24.13 -3.71 -20.68
N ILE A 483 -24.03 -4.98 -21.11
CA ILE A 483 -23.00 -5.42 -22.07
C ILE A 483 -23.38 -5.04 -23.51
N GLU A 484 -24.57 -5.41 -23.98
CA GLU A 484 -24.99 -5.16 -25.36
C GLU A 484 -25.00 -3.67 -25.74
N PRO A 485 -25.52 -2.74 -24.90
CA PRO A 485 -25.47 -1.31 -25.22
C PRO A 485 -24.05 -0.78 -25.37
N LEU A 486 -23.11 -1.25 -24.54
CA LEU A 486 -21.71 -0.87 -24.60
C LEU A 486 -21.03 -1.37 -25.87
N LEU A 487 -21.23 -2.65 -26.21
CA LEU A 487 -20.67 -3.25 -27.43
C LEU A 487 -21.23 -2.57 -28.70
N LYS A 488 -22.49 -2.13 -28.69
CA LYS A 488 -23.06 -1.32 -29.78
C LYS A 488 -22.33 0.00 -29.98
N GLU A 489 -21.91 0.67 -28.90
CA GLU A 489 -21.08 1.88 -29.01
C GLU A 489 -19.66 1.57 -29.50
N TYR A 490 -19.06 0.45 -29.10
CA TYR A 490 -17.75 0.02 -29.59
C TYR A 490 -17.77 -0.22 -31.10
N LEU A 491 -18.79 -0.93 -31.58
CA LEU A 491 -18.98 -1.28 -32.99
C LEU A 491 -19.63 -0.15 -33.81
N ARG A 492 -19.92 1.00 -33.19
CA ARG A 492 -20.60 2.11 -33.86
C ARG A 492 -19.76 2.61 -35.04
N GLY A 493 -20.36 2.59 -36.22
CA GLY A 493 -19.69 2.99 -37.47
C GLY A 493 -18.85 1.90 -38.13
N MET A 494 -18.77 0.70 -37.53
CA MET A 494 -18.14 -0.47 -38.17
C MET A 494 -19.13 -1.17 -39.13
N PRO A 495 -18.63 -1.79 -40.22
CA PRO A 495 -19.44 -2.65 -41.07
C PRO A 495 -19.92 -3.88 -40.29
N ASP A 496 -21.08 -4.40 -40.69
CA ASP A 496 -21.68 -5.63 -40.17
C ASP A 496 -21.82 -5.67 -38.64
N SER A 497 -22.03 -4.49 -38.04
CA SER A 497 -22.10 -4.33 -36.58
C SER A 497 -23.19 -5.18 -35.92
N LEU A 498 -24.32 -5.41 -36.59
CA LEU A 498 -25.37 -6.30 -36.10
C LEU A 498 -24.92 -7.77 -36.04
N GLU A 499 -24.27 -8.26 -37.09
CA GLU A 499 -23.73 -9.63 -37.14
C GLU A 499 -22.63 -9.82 -36.09
N LYS A 500 -21.74 -8.83 -35.93
CA LYS A 500 -20.71 -8.83 -34.88
C LYS A 500 -21.32 -8.90 -33.47
N ILE A 501 -22.40 -8.15 -33.21
CA ILE A 501 -23.12 -8.24 -31.92
C ILE A 501 -23.72 -9.63 -31.71
N GLU A 502 -24.30 -10.25 -32.74
CA GLU A 502 -24.83 -11.61 -32.63
C GLU A 502 -23.74 -12.64 -32.33
N LEU A 503 -22.58 -12.55 -32.98
CA LEU A 503 -21.42 -13.42 -32.69
C LEU A 503 -20.95 -13.26 -31.24
N LEU A 504 -20.86 -12.03 -30.74
CA LEU A 504 -20.50 -11.74 -29.35
C LEU A 504 -21.54 -12.32 -28.37
N LYS A 505 -22.83 -12.22 -28.70
CA LYS A 505 -23.91 -12.80 -27.89
C LYS A 505 -23.84 -14.33 -27.85
N ASN A 506 -23.53 -14.95 -28.97
CA ASN A 506 -23.37 -16.40 -29.05
C ASN A 506 -22.20 -16.88 -28.19
N ALA A 507 -21.06 -16.18 -28.24
CA ALA A 507 -19.90 -16.49 -27.38
C ALA A 507 -20.21 -16.34 -25.88
N PHE A 508 -20.99 -15.33 -25.51
CA PHE A 508 -21.43 -15.12 -24.12
C PHE A 508 -22.39 -16.21 -23.60
N ASN A 509 -23.22 -16.76 -24.49
CA ASN A 509 -24.24 -17.75 -24.15
C ASN A 509 -23.79 -19.20 -24.25
N ALA A 510 -22.79 -19.50 -25.09
CA ALA A 510 -22.02 -20.74 -25.05
C ALA A 510 -21.52 -20.99 -23.62
#